data_AF-A0A699KNG5-F1
#
_entry.id   AF-A0A699KNG5-F1
#
_cell.length_a   1.000
_cell.length_b   1.000
_cell.length_c   1.000
_cell.angle_alpha   90.00
_cell.angle_beta   90.00
_cell.angle_gamma   90.00
#
_symmetry.space_group_name_H-M   'P 1'
#
loop_
_entity.id
_entity.type
_entity.pdbx_description
1 polymer ?
#
loop_
_entity_poly.entity_id
_entity_poly.type
_entity_poly.pdbx_seq_one_letter_code
_entity_poly.pdbx_strand_id
1 'polypeptide(L)' 'MGQFDVIGQVIESLELNNYDGNGKQRKKKHLNLMDLEGTKLKCMLWGDYADQFTEFLKSCEDVGLLIVVIQLGKM' A
#
# COMPACT_ATOMS: atom_id res chain seq x y z
N MET A 1 -2.18 -19.94 -7.34
CA MET A 1 -1.59 -18.73 -6.73
C MET A 1 -2.27 -18.56 -5.38
N GLY A 2 -1.49 -18.44 -4.31
CA GLY A 2 -2.03 -18.32 -2.95
C GLY A 2 -2.63 -16.93 -2.70
N GLN A 3 -3.57 -16.88 -1.78
CA GLN A 3 -4.15 -15.66 -1.26
C GLN A 3 -3.75 -15.52 0.20
N PHE A 4 -3.32 -14.32 0.59
CA PHE A 4 -2.72 -14.08 1.89
C PHE A 4 -3.32 -12.85 2.55
N ASP A 5 -3.58 -12.97 3.84
CA ASP A 5 -3.89 -11.84 4.70
C ASP A 5 -2.60 -11.37 5.37
N VAL A 6 -2.39 -10.06 5.42
CA VAL A 6 -1.16 -9.43 5.88
C VAL A 6 -1.51 -8.28 6.82
N ILE A 7 -0.77 -8.17 7.92
CA ILE A 7 -0.76 -6.99 8.78
C ILE A 7 0.67 -6.48 8.92
N GLY A 8 0.86 -5.17 8.92
CA GLY A 8 2.19 -4.59 9.14
C GLY A 8 2.16 -3.08 9.30
N GLN A 9 3.22 -2.54 9.89
CA GLN A 9 3.46 -1.11 9.97
C GLN A 9 3.91 -0.59 8.60
N VAL A 10 3.30 0.49 8.13
CA VAL A 10 3.79 1.20 6.95
C VAL A 10 5.02 2.03 7.36
N ILE A 11 6.19 1.61 6.88
CA ILE A 11 7.46 2.30 7.14
C ILE A 11 7.92 3.15 5.95
N GLU A 12 7.34 2.93 4.77
CA GLU A 12 7.57 3.72 3.57
C GLU A 12 6.33 3.69 2.67
N SER A 13 5.97 4.85 2.12
CA SER A 13 4.90 4.98 1.13
C SER A 13 5.36 5.97 0.05
N LEU A 14 5.57 5.48 -1.17
CA LEU A 14 5.98 6.34 -2.29
C LEU A 14 4.80 7.15 -2.84
N GLU A 15 5.08 8.19 -3.63
CA GLU A 15 4.06 8.96 -4.32
C GLU A 15 3.17 8.08 -5.22
N LEU A 16 1.93 8.54 -5.43
CA LEU A 16 0.97 7.85 -6.29
C LEU A 16 1.47 7.95 -7.75
N ASN A 17 1.64 6.80 -8.39
CA ASN A 17 2.15 6.74 -9.76
C ASN A 17 1.07 6.27 -10.73
N ASN A 18 0.94 6.97 -11.85
CA ASN A 18 0.13 6.49 -12.98
C ASN A 18 0.98 5.51 -13.81
N TYR A 19 0.59 4.24 -13.82
CA TYR A 19 1.18 3.23 -14.68
C TYR A 19 0.37 3.16 -15.97
N ASP A 20 1.02 3.43 -17.11
CA ASP A 20 0.42 3.20 -18.42
C ASP A 20 0.85 1.84 -18.94
N GLY A 21 -0.07 0.87 -18.87
CA GLY A 21 0.10 -0.46 -19.43
C GLY A 21 -1.10 -0.81 -20.29
N ASN A 22 -0.86 -1.14 -21.56
CA ASN A 22 -1.89 -1.47 -22.54
C ASN A 22 -2.91 -0.35 -22.81
N GLY A 23 -2.49 0.92 -22.70
CA GLY A 23 -3.34 2.10 -22.96
C GLY A 23 -4.40 2.38 -21.89
N LYS A 24 -4.35 1.68 -20.75
CA LYS A 24 -5.17 1.95 -19.58
C LYS A 24 -4.28 2.47 -18.46
N GLN A 25 -4.42 3.76 -18.13
CA GLN A 25 -3.78 4.31 -16.95
C GLN A 25 -4.34 3.63 -15.70
N ARG A 26 -3.45 2.99 -14.94
CA ARG A 26 -3.76 2.39 -13.65
C ARG A 26 -2.92 3.07 -12.59
N LYS A 27 -3.58 3.58 -11.57
CA LYS A 27 -2.91 4.15 -10.41
C LYS A 27 -2.31 3.02 -9.57
N LYS A 28 -1.08 3.21 -9.12
CA LYS A 28 -0.40 2.30 -8.20
C LYS A 28 0.30 3.08 -7.10
N LYS A 29 0.34 2.50 -5.91
CA LYS A 29 1.07 3.05 -4.76
C LYS A 29 1.88 1.95 -4.10
N HIS A 30 3.17 2.23 -3.92
CA HIS A 30 4.10 1.31 -3.29
C HIS A 30 4.11 1.54 -1.78
N LEU A 31 4.03 0.45 -1.03
CA LEU A 31 4.19 0.41 0.42
C LEU A 31 5.31 -0.56 0.80
N ASN A 32 6.11 -0.19 1.80
CA ASN A 32 6.91 -1.15 2.55
C ASN A 32 6.28 -1.35 3.93
N LEU A 33 5.92 -2.58 4.22
CA LEU A 33 5.39 -3.01 5.50
C LEU A 33 6.51 -3.63 6.34
N MET A 34 6.45 -3.44 7.66
CA MET A 34 7.36 -4.05 8.63
C MET A 34 6.57 -4.76 9.73
N ASP A 35 7.01 -5.96 10.11
CA ASP A 35 6.48 -6.68 11.27
C ASP A 35 7.26 -6.35 12.56
N LEU A 36 6.89 -7.01 13.66
CA LEU A 36 7.52 -6.81 14.97
C LEU A 36 8.98 -7.31 15.03
N GLU A 37 9.39 -8.18 14.10
CA GLU A 37 10.75 -8.74 14.01
C GLU A 37 11.64 -7.91 13.08
N GLY A 38 11.08 -6.87 12.43
CA GLY A 38 11.78 -6.03 11.47
C GLY A 38 11.81 -6.60 10.05
N THR A 39 11.09 -7.70 9.79
CA THR A 39 10.97 -8.27 8.44
C THR A 39 10.17 -7.32 7.57
N LYS A 40 10.67 -7.05 6.36
CA LYS A 40 10.08 -6.11 5.41
C LYS A 40 9.34 -6.83 4.30
N LEU A 41 8.13 -6.36 3.99
CA LEU A 41 7.32 -6.82 2.85
C LEU A 41 7.00 -5.65 1.92
N LYS A 42 7.34 -5.81 0.63
CA LYS A 42 6.93 -4.88 -0.43
C LYS A 42 5.50 -5.20 -0.84
N CYS A 43 4.64 -4.19 -0.84
CA CYS A 43 3.26 -4.29 -1.28
C CYS A 43 2.93 -3.20 -2.30
N MET A 44 1.96 -3.48 -3.18
CA MET A 44 1.45 -2.52 -4.15
C MET A 44 -0.07 -2.45 -4.08
N LEU A 45 -0.59 -1.26 -3.76
CA LEU A 45 -2.00 -0.95 -3.92
C LEU A 45 -2.27 -0.48 -5.35
N TRP A 46 -3.43 -0.83 -5.89
CA TRP A 46 -3.84 -0.50 -7.26
C TRP A 46 -5.23 0.14 -7.27
N GLY A 47 -5.47 1.01 -8.25
CA GLY A 47 -6.77 1.63 -8.48
C GLY A 47 -7.30 2.35 -7.25
N ASP A 48 -8.56 2.09 -6.90
CA ASP A 48 -9.27 2.76 -5.81
C ASP A 48 -8.54 2.63 -4.47
N TYR A 49 -7.88 1.49 -4.18
CA TYR A 49 -7.11 1.34 -2.95
C TYR A 49 -5.89 2.28 -2.89
N ALA A 50 -5.26 2.57 -4.03
CA ALA A 50 -4.15 3.50 -4.11
C ALA A 50 -4.62 4.95 -3.89
N ASP A 51 -5.81 5.30 -4.40
CA ASP A 51 -6.44 6.60 -4.20
C ASP A 51 -6.87 6.81 -2.75
N GLN A 52 -7.68 5.89 -2.21
CA GLN A 52 -8.19 5.95 -0.84
C GLN A 52 -7.07 6.08 0.19
N PHE A 53 -6.00 5.30 0.03
CA PHE A 53 -4.85 5.38 0.91
C PHE A 53 -4.12 6.73 0.79
N THR A 54 -4.02 7.28 -0.42
CA THR A 54 -3.41 8.61 -0.65
C THR A 54 -4.25 9.73 -0.04
N GLU A 55 -5.57 9.66 -0.18
CA GLU A 55 -6.51 10.62 0.41
C GLU A 55 -6.49 10.56 1.93
N PHE A 56 -6.47 9.34 2.50
CA PHE A 56 -6.30 9.14 3.93
C PHE A 56 -5.03 9.83 4.44
N LEU A 57 -3.87 9.57 3.83
CA LEU A 57 -2.61 10.20 4.24
C LEU A 57 -2.65 11.73 4.17
N LYS A 58 -3.34 12.30 3.18
CA LYS A 58 -3.50 13.76 3.06
C LYS A 58 -4.44 14.35 4.09
N SER A 59 -5.39 13.57 4.60
CA SER A 59 -6.36 14.00 5.61
C SER A 59 -5.80 14.00 7.04
N CYS A 60 -4.64 13.39 7.25
CA CYS A 60 -3.99 13.33 8.55
C CYS A 60 -2.91 14.43 8.68
N GLU A 61 -3.02 15.29 9.69
CA GLU A 61 -1.98 16.28 10.01
C GLU A 61 -0.73 15.64 10.62
N ASP A 62 -0.90 14.60 11.44
CA ASP A 62 0.16 13.73 11.94
C ASP A 62 -0.34 12.28 11.96
N VAL A 63 0.37 11.41 11.24
CA VAL A 63 -0.01 10.00 11.06
C VAL A 63 0.54 9.13 12.20
N GLY A 64 1.57 9.57 12.92
CA GLY A 64 2.23 8.78 13.96
C GLY A 64 2.55 7.35 13.51
N LEU A 65 1.94 6.37 14.16
CA LEU A 65 2.05 4.95 13.80
C LEU A 65 0.94 4.54 12.82
N LEU A 66 1.32 4.21 11.58
CA LEU A 66 0.41 3.69 10.58
C LEU A 66 0.50 2.17 10.45
N ILE A 67 -0.60 1.48 10.75
CA ILE A 67 -0.76 0.04 10.53
C ILE A 67 -1.74 -0.18 9.39
N VAL A 68 -1.42 -1.12 8.50
CA VAL A 68 -2.33 -1.57 7.44
C VAL A 68 -2.64 -3.04 7.62
N VAL A 69 -3.91 -3.39 7.42
CA VAL A 69 -4.40 -4.76 7.29
C VAL A 69 -4.84 -4.95 5.84
N ILE A 70 -4.20 -5.88 5.14
CA ILE A 70 -4.52 -6.25 3.76
C ILE A 70 -5.12 -7.65 3.82
N GLN A 71 -6.37 -7.77 3.40
CA GLN A 71 -6.99 -9.07 3.21
C GLN A 71 -6.92 -9.45 1.74
N LEU A 72 -6.91 -10.76 1.49
CA LEU A 72 -7.11 -11.30 0.16
C LEU A 72 -6.00 -10.90 -0.85
N GLY A 73 -4.81 -10.59 -0.34
CA GLY A 73 -3.64 -10.17 -1.11
C GLY A 73 -3.10 -11.27 -2.02
N LYS A 74 -2.52 -10.86 -3.15
CA LYS A 74 -1.91 -11.75 -4.13
C LYS A 74 -0.39 -11.64 -4.09
N MET A 75 0.28 -12.79 -4.16
CA MET A 75 1.73 -12.91 -4.36
C MET A 75 2.08 -13.03 -5.84
#